data_AF-A0A3P9LNC0-F1
#
_entry.id   AF-A0A3P9LNC0-F1
#
_cell.length_a   1.000
_cell.length_b   1.000
_cell.length_c   1.000
_cell.angle_alpha   90.00
_cell.angle_beta   90.00
_cell.angle_gamma   90.00
#
_symmetry.space_group_name_H-M   'P 1'
#
loop_
_entity.id
_entity.type
_entity.pdbx_description
1 polymer ?
#
loop_
_entity_poly.entity_id
_entity_poly.type
_entity_poly.pdbx_seq_one_letter_code
_entity_poly.pdbx_strand_id
1 'polypeptide(L)'
;KQESNKISTDDLIKLVTEYKRLDDCLTSSYVPIKPFEELSTRQPSVEVEEFVQDTIKFTQPYRVYKNQIYVYPKHLKYDSQKSFARNITVCVEFRSSDEEVAKPLKCIYGKPGGPVFTTAAFSTVLHHSQNPDFYDEVKIELPTQLHEKHHLLFSFYHITCDINAKTNAKRKEALETPVGYSWLPILKEGRMSSQEFNIPVSCNLPPGYLAIKESGNTKVSKNGVNI
;
A
#
# COMPACT_ATOMS: atom_id res chain seq x y z
N LYS A 1 -5.11 26.96 -8.67
CA LYS A 1 -5.70 26.18 -7.55
C LYS A 1 -7.02 25.63 -8.05
N GLN A 2 -7.01 24.39 -8.55
CA GLN A 2 -8.22 23.72 -9.02
C GLN A 2 -8.61 22.78 -7.89
N GLU A 3 -9.60 23.18 -7.09
CA GLU A 3 -10.15 22.35 -6.02
C GLU A 3 -10.84 21.16 -6.67
N SER A 4 -10.29 19.97 -6.44
CA SER A 4 -10.91 18.71 -6.81
C SER A 4 -12.11 18.50 -5.90
N ASN A 5 -13.30 18.83 -6.40
CA ASN A 5 -14.58 18.42 -5.82
C ASN A 5 -14.69 16.89 -5.90
N LYS A 6 -14.08 16.19 -4.94
CA LYS A 6 -14.30 14.76 -4.73
C LYS A 6 -15.63 14.62 -4.01
N ILE A 7 -16.63 14.11 -4.73
CA ILE A 7 -17.93 13.75 -4.16
C ILE A 7 -17.71 12.65 -3.09
N SER A 8 -18.32 12.79 -1.92
CA SER A 8 -18.17 11.81 -0.84
C SER A 8 -18.85 10.49 -1.21
N THR A 9 -18.40 9.36 -0.64
CA THR A 9 -19.06 8.06 -0.80
C THR A 9 -20.52 8.12 -0.32
N ASP A 10 -20.80 8.90 0.72
CA ASP A 10 -22.17 9.10 1.20
C ASP A 10 -23.03 9.89 0.21
N ASP A 11 -22.43 10.85 -0.48
CA ASP A 11 -23.12 11.63 -1.52
C ASP A 11 -23.38 10.76 -2.76
N LEU A 12 -22.45 9.88 -3.12
CA LEU A 12 -22.65 8.87 -4.17
C LEU A 12 -23.79 7.90 -3.82
N ILE A 13 -23.84 7.41 -2.58
CA ILE A 13 -24.90 6.51 -2.12
C ILE A 13 -26.25 7.23 -2.14
N LYS A 14 -26.31 8.50 -1.72
CA LYS A 14 -27.52 9.33 -1.81
C LYS A 14 -27.95 9.52 -3.26
N LEU A 15 -27.04 9.87 -4.14
CA LEU A 15 -27.31 10.11 -5.56
C LEU A 15 -27.80 8.83 -6.27
N VAL A 16 -27.22 7.67 -5.96
CA VAL A 16 -27.68 6.36 -6.46
C VAL A 16 -29.06 5.98 -5.89
N THR A 17 -29.33 6.34 -4.64
CA THR A 17 -30.64 6.07 -3.99
C THR A 17 -31.72 6.99 -4.57
N GLU A 18 -31.39 8.23 -4.90
CA GLU A 18 -32.27 9.20 -5.54
C GLU A 18 -32.53 8.82 -7.01
N TYR A 19 -31.51 8.36 -7.74
CA TYR A 19 -31.65 7.82 -9.10
C TYR A 19 -32.65 6.65 -9.16
N LYS A 20 -32.64 5.76 -8.16
CA LYS A 20 -33.59 4.63 -8.08
C LYS A 20 -35.04 5.06 -7.79
N ARG A 21 -35.26 6.27 -7.28
CA ARG A 21 -36.56 6.85 -6.94
C ARG A 21 -37.18 7.70 -8.04
N LEU A 22 -36.51 7.87 -9.17
CA LEU A 22 -37.11 8.55 -10.31
C LEU A 22 -38.12 7.63 -10.99
N ASP A 23 -39.36 8.11 -11.06
CA ASP A 23 -40.43 7.51 -11.86
C ASP A 23 -40.46 8.22 -13.24
N ASP A 24 -41.11 7.59 -14.21
CA ASP A 24 -41.24 8.14 -15.57
C ASP A 24 -39.90 8.43 -16.30
N CYS A 25 -38.91 7.56 -16.16
CA CYS A 25 -37.60 7.71 -16.82
C CYS A 25 -37.44 6.87 -18.09
N LEU A 26 -36.82 7.47 -19.10
CA LEU A 26 -36.45 6.86 -20.39
C LEU A 26 -34.92 6.77 -20.51
N THR A 27 -34.41 5.70 -21.11
CA THR A 27 -33.00 5.63 -21.55
C THR A 27 -32.74 6.61 -22.70
N SER A 28 -31.46 6.81 -23.08
CA SER A 28 -31.08 7.59 -24.28
C SER A 28 -31.67 7.03 -25.59
N SER A 29 -32.07 5.75 -25.58
CA SER A 29 -32.77 5.09 -26.68
C SER A 29 -34.30 5.20 -26.60
N TYR A 30 -34.83 6.07 -25.72
CA TYR A 30 -36.26 6.25 -25.45
C TYR A 30 -36.98 4.98 -24.96
N VAL A 31 -36.27 4.08 -24.28
CA VAL A 31 -36.87 2.88 -23.68
C VAL A 31 -37.19 3.15 -22.22
N PRO A 32 -38.42 2.86 -21.74
CA PRO A 32 -38.77 3.02 -20.33
C PRO A 32 -37.88 2.17 -19.41
N ILE A 33 -37.28 2.79 -18.40
CA ILE A 33 -36.48 2.10 -17.39
C ILE A 33 -37.39 1.26 -16.47
N LYS A 34 -38.61 1.74 -16.21
CA LYS A 34 -39.70 1.01 -15.55
C LYS A 34 -40.99 1.26 -16.35
N PRO A 35 -41.95 0.32 -16.34
CA PRO A 35 -43.29 0.57 -16.89
C PRO A 35 -43.90 1.81 -16.24
N PHE A 36 -44.47 2.71 -17.04
CA PHE A 36 -45.16 3.89 -16.53
C PHE A 36 -46.51 3.52 -15.92
N GLU A 37 -46.88 4.18 -14.84
CA GLU A 37 -48.25 4.09 -14.32
C GLU A 37 -49.18 4.87 -15.26
N GLU A 38 -50.35 4.31 -15.60
CA GLU A 38 -51.29 4.84 -16.61
C GLU A 38 -51.80 6.28 -16.35
N LEU A 39 -51.47 6.86 -15.19
CA LEU A 39 -51.94 8.17 -14.72
C LEU A 39 -50.80 9.17 -14.41
N SER A 40 -49.61 8.99 -15.00
CA SER A 40 -48.55 9.99 -14.78
C SER A 40 -48.90 11.33 -15.44
N THR A 41 -49.04 12.37 -14.61
CA THR A 41 -49.29 13.76 -15.04
C THR A 41 -48.01 14.51 -15.38
N ARG A 42 -46.86 13.84 -15.31
CA ARG A 42 -45.52 14.42 -15.45
C ARG A 42 -44.91 14.02 -16.80
N GLN A 43 -44.16 14.94 -17.41
CA GLN A 43 -43.39 14.61 -18.61
C GLN A 43 -42.23 13.67 -18.23
N PRO A 44 -41.96 12.62 -19.03
CA PRO A 44 -40.90 11.67 -18.72
C PRO A 44 -39.53 12.34 -18.77
N SER A 45 -38.65 11.96 -17.86
CA SER A 45 -37.27 12.40 -17.85
C SER A 45 -36.45 11.49 -18.76
N VAL A 46 -35.72 12.06 -19.72
CA VAL A 46 -34.86 11.30 -20.63
C VAL A 46 -33.43 11.34 -20.10
N GLU A 47 -32.84 10.16 -19.93
CA GLU A 47 -31.43 10.01 -19.62
C GLU A 47 -30.59 10.63 -20.74
N VAL A 48 -29.69 11.53 -20.37
CA VAL A 48 -28.72 12.13 -21.29
C VAL A 48 -27.47 11.27 -21.28
N GLU A 49 -27.20 10.59 -22.38
CA GLU A 49 -25.94 9.87 -22.58
C GLU A 49 -24.84 10.86 -22.93
N GLU A 50 -23.73 10.83 -22.18
CA GLU A 50 -22.55 11.64 -22.48
C GLU A 50 -21.90 11.13 -23.76
N PHE A 51 -21.61 12.02 -24.71
CA PHE A 51 -20.89 11.64 -25.93
C PHE A 51 -19.55 11.00 -25.58
N VAL A 52 -19.22 9.92 -26.30
CA VAL A 52 -17.93 9.26 -26.17
C VAL A 52 -16.83 10.29 -26.46
N GLN A 53 -16.05 10.64 -25.44
CA GLN A 53 -14.94 11.58 -25.60
C GLN A 53 -13.95 11.03 -26.65
N ASP A 54 -13.56 11.85 -27.64
CA ASP A 54 -12.76 11.48 -28.82
C ASP A 54 -11.35 10.90 -28.52
N THR A 55 -10.99 10.72 -27.26
CA THR A 55 -9.69 10.13 -26.91
C THR A 55 -9.81 8.63 -26.70
N ILE A 56 -9.10 7.85 -27.53
CA ILE A 56 -9.03 6.37 -27.52
C ILE A 56 -8.77 5.79 -26.11
N LYS A 57 -8.07 6.53 -25.24
CA LYS A 57 -7.79 6.12 -23.85
C LYS A 57 -9.03 5.99 -22.96
N PHE A 58 -10.15 6.62 -23.32
CA PHE A 58 -11.41 6.58 -22.59
C PHE A 58 -12.46 5.66 -23.24
N THR A 59 -12.19 5.15 -24.45
CA THR A 59 -13.12 4.29 -25.20
C THR A 59 -12.82 2.80 -25.06
N GLN A 60 -11.75 2.43 -24.36
CA GLN A 60 -11.47 1.04 -23.99
C GLN A 60 -12.02 0.77 -22.59
N PRO A 61 -12.95 -0.20 -22.41
CA PRO A 61 -13.28 -0.66 -21.07
C PRO A 61 -12.00 -1.15 -20.40
N TYR A 62 -11.79 -0.80 -19.12
CA TYR A 62 -10.69 -1.34 -18.34
C TYR A 62 -10.86 -2.86 -18.21
N ARG A 63 -10.29 -3.62 -19.16
CA ARG A 63 -10.39 -5.10 -19.21
C ARG A 63 -9.41 -5.79 -18.27
N VAL A 64 -8.54 -5.04 -17.63
CA VAL A 64 -7.46 -5.57 -16.78
C VAL A 64 -7.64 -5.04 -15.38
N TYR A 65 -7.99 -5.93 -14.46
CA TYR A 65 -7.98 -5.66 -13.04
C TYR A 65 -6.54 -5.55 -12.54
N LYS A 66 -6.21 -4.48 -11.82
CA LYS A 66 -4.92 -4.30 -11.16
C LYS A 66 -5.17 -4.05 -9.67
N ASN A 67 -4.80 -5.01 -8.83
CA ASN A 67 -4.80 -4.84 -7.39
C ASN A 67 -3.46 -4.23 -6.98
N GLN A 68 -3.47 -3.00 -6.47
CA GLN A 68 -2.24 -2.28 -6.12
C GLN A 68 -2.38 -1.64 -4.75
N ILE A 69 -1.30 -1.68 -3.98
CA ILE A 69 -1.20 -0.97 -2.71
C ILE A 69 -0.01 -0.02 -2.73
N TYR A 70 -0.11 1.01 -1.90
CA TYR A 70 0.93 1.99 -1.65
C TYR A 70 1.30 1.89 -0.19
N VAL A 71 2.59 1.66 0.09
CA VAL A 71 3.15 1.51 1.43
C VAL A 71 4.06 2.69 1.70
N TYR A 72 3.88 3.35 2.84
CA TYR A 72 4.64 4.53 3.22
C TYR A 72 5.25 4.33 4.59
N PRO A 73 6.47 3.78 4.71
CA PRO A 73 7.19 3.89 5.98
C PRO A 73 7.22 5.36 6.41
N LYS A 74 6.86 5.65 7.66
CA LYS A 74 6.74 7.01 8.20
C LYS A 74 7.81 7.32 9.22
N HIS A 75 7.82 6.58 10.33
CA HIS A 75 8.69 6.89 11.46
C HIS A 75 9.18 5.61 12.12
N LEU A 76 10.49 5.48 12.30
CA LEU A 76 11.08 4.38 13.07
C LEU A 76 11.58 4.91 14.41
N LYS A 77 11.24 4.21 15.50
CA LYS A 77 11.69 4.54 16.84
C LYS A 77 12.26 3.32 17.56
N TYR A 78 13.44 3.49 18.18
CA TYR A 78 14.01 2.56 19.15
C TYR A 78 14.06 3.22 20.54
N ASP A 79 13.13 2.96 21.46
CA ASP A 79 13.26 3.41 22.85
C ASP A 79 14.32 2.62 23.62
N SER A 80 15.18 3.38 24.30
CA SER A 80 15.99 2.99 25.48
C SER A 80 16.97 1.82 25.34
N GLN A 81 16.95 1.06 24.24
CA GLN A 81 18.08 0.22 23.88
C GLN A 81 19.20 1.13 23.39
N LYS A 82 20.43 0.89 23.83
CA LYS A 82 21.63 1.52 23.26
C LYS A 82 21.83 1.00 21.83
N SER A 83 20.91 1.32 20.92
CA SER A 83 21.08 1.08 19.50
C SER A 83 22.04 2.15 18.98
N PHE A 84 23.22 1.72 18.57
CA PHE A 84 24.23 2.60 17.97
C PHE A 84 23.92 2.93 16.51
N ALA A 85 22.84 2.41 15.94
CA ALA A 85 22.47 2.62 14.55
C ALA A 85 22.00 4.06 14.32
N ARG A 86 22.68 4.80 13.44
CA ARG A 86 22.35 6.21 13.13
C ARG A 86 22.19 6.51 11.64
N ASN A 87 22.35 5.53 10.77
CA ASN A 87 22.18 5.66 9.33
C ASN A 87 21.29 4.53 8.88
N ILE A 88 19.98 4.64 9.12
CA ILE A 88 19.08 3.51 8.95
C ILE A 88 18.36 3.60 7.60
N THR A 89 18.34 2.50 6.86
CA THR A 89 17.42 2.27 5.73
C THR A 89 16.40 1.20 6.10
N VAL A 90 15.20 1.30 5.54
CA VAL A 90 14.22 0.22 5.56
C VAL A 90 14.17 -0.45 4.18
N CYS A 91 14.31 -1.77 4.19
CA CYS A 91 14.03 -2.65 3.07
C CYS A 91 12.60 -3.17 3.20
N VAL A 92 11.75 -2.87 2.20
CA VAL A 92 10.38 -3.34 2.10
C VAL A 92 10.32 -4.49 1.11
N GLU A 93 9.84 -5.63 1.57
CA GLU A 93 9.61 -6.83 0.75
C GLU A 93 8.16 -7.27 0.85
N PHE A 94 7.64 -7.90 -0.21
CA PHE A 94 6.36 -8.59 -0.18
C PHE A 94 6.59 -10.09 -0.29
N ARG A 95 6.05 -10.87 0.66
CA ARG A 95 6.28 -12.32 0.76
C ARG A 95 4.98 -13.09 0.83
N SER A 96 4.99 -14.34 0.36
CA SER A 96 3.87 -15.28 0.43
C SER A 96 4.03 -16.35 1.52
N SER A 97 5.19 -16.45 2.17
CA SER A 97 5.46 -17.38 3.26
C SER A 97 6.52 -16.81 4.20
N ASP A 98 6.48 -17.24 5.47
CA ASP A 98 7.41 -16.92 6.55
C ASP A 98 8.41 -18.05 6.84
N GLU A 99 8.49 -19.03 5.94
CA GLU A 99 9.54 -20.05 5.94
C GLU A 99 10.92 -19.42 5.68
N GLU A 100 11.97 -20.00 6.28
CA GLU A 100 13.34 -19.46 6.20
C GLU A 100 13.87 -19.35 4.76
N VAL A 101 13.46 -20.29 3.89
CA VAL A 101 13.83 -20.33 2.47
C VAL A 101 12.90 -19.51 1.57
N ALA A 102 11.85 -18.91 2.13
CA ALA A 102 10.88 -18.15 1.36
C ALA A 102 11.53 -16.92 0.74
N LYS A 103 11.32 -16.75 -0.57
CA LYS A 103 11.84 -15.61 -1.33
C LYS A 103 10.77 -14.52 -1.46
N PRO A 104 11.18 -13.24 -1.47
CA PRO A 104 10.28 -12.14 -1.80
C PRO A 104 9.72 -12.26 -3.23
N LEU A 105 8.48 -11.83 -3.39
CA LEU A 105 7.78 -11.78 -4.66
C LEU A 105 8.24 -10.59 -5.49
N LYS A 106 8.42 -10.80 -6.81
CA LYS A 106 8.85 -9.76 -7.74
C LYS A 106 7.65 -8.94 -8.22
N CYS A 107 7.13 -8.08 -7.34
CA CYS A 107 5.91 -7.32 -7.61
C CYS A 107 5.94 -5.87 -7.11
N ILE A 108 7.09 -5.40 -6.62
CA ILE A 108 7.29 -4.01 -6.24
C ILE A 108 7.71 -3.23 -7.49
N TYR A 109 7.09 -2.09 -7.76
CA TYR A 109 7.45 -1.27 -8.92
C TYR A 109 8.88 -0.72 -8.77
N GLY A 110 9.72 -0.99 -9.77
CA GLY A 110 11.12 -0.59 -9.80
C GLY A 110 11.33 0.88 -10.20
N LYS A 111 12.58 1.35 -10.07
CA LYS A 111 12.99 2.69 -10.50
C LYS A 111 13.09 2.78 -12.04
N PRO A 112 12.88 3.96 -12.64
CA PRO A 112 13.08 4.17 -14.07
C PRO A 112 14.48 3.72 -14.53
N GLY A 113 14.56 3.08 -15.69
CA GLY A 113 15.80 2.53 -16.23
C GLY A 113 16.19 1.15 -15.69
N GLY A 114 15.45 0.61 -14.72
CA GLY A 114 15.60 -0.76 -14.22
C GLY A 114 14.48 -1.70 -14.68
N PRO A 115 14.45 -2.94 -14.15
CA PRO A 115 13.31 -3.84 -14.32
C PRO A 115 12.01 -3.21 -13.82
N VAL A 116 10.89 -3.49 -14.51
CA VAL A 116 9.56 -2.99 -14.13
C VAL A 116 9.19 -3.37 -12.71
N PHE A 117 9.50 -4.62 -12.32
CA PHE A 117 9.28 -5.12 -10.97
C PHE A 117 10.58 -5.56 -10.31
N THR A 118 10.70 -5.28 -9.02
CA THR A 118 11.76 -5.73 -8.11
C THR A 118 11.15 -6.56 -6.97
N THR A 119 12.00 -7.24 -6.22
CA THR A 119 11.60 -8.03 -5.05
C THR A 119 11.64 -7.24 -3.75
N ALA A 120 12.37 -6.13 -3.75
CA ALA A 120 12.59 -5.26 -2.60
C ALA A 120 12.62 -3.79 -3.04
N ALA A 121 12.26 -2.90 -2.12
CA ALA A 121 12.49 -1.47 -2.22
C ALA A 121 13.22 -0.98 -0.97
N PHE A 122 14.16 -0.05 -1.14
CA PHE A 122 14.95 0.52 -0.06
C PHE A 122 14.63 1.99 0.09
N SER A 123 14.45 2.43 1.33
CA SER A 123 14.29 3.85 1.64
C SER A 123 15.59 4.61 1.45
N THR A 124 15.46 5.92 1.33
CA THR A 124 16.58 6.83 1.55
C THR A 124 17.11 6.71 3.00
N VAL A 125 18.38 7.09 3.20
CA VAL A 125 19.04 7.07 4.51
C VAL A 125 19.18 8.51 5.01
N LEU A 126 18.63 8.78 6.19
CA LEU A 126 18.91 10.02 6.90
C LEU A 126 20.22 9.89 7.68
N HIS A 127 21.15 10.79 7.41
CA HIS A 127 22.47 10.76 8.03
C HIS A 127 22.40 11.07 9.53
N HIS A 128 23.03 10.21 10.32
CA HIS A 128 23.17 10.33 11.77
C HIS A 128 21.84 10.40 12.56
N SER A 129 20.73 9.92 11.98
CA SER A 129 19.43 9.79 12.65
C SER A 129 19.21 8.39 13.26
N GLN A 130 18.96 8.36 14.57
CA GLN A 130 18.57 7.14 15.29
C GLN A 130 17.08 6.80 15.17
N ASN A 131 16.25 7.82 14.94
CA ASN A 131 14.80 7.68 14.77
C ASN A 131 14.40 8.37 13.46
N PRO A 132 14.68 7.76 12.29
CA PRO A 132 14.46 8.41 11.00
C PRO A 132 12.97 8.55 10.68
N ASP A 133 12.62 9.70 10.11
CA ASP A 133 11.40 9.90 9.35
C ASP A 133 11.64 9.53 7.88
N PHE A 134 10.80 8.67 7.33
CA PHE A 134 10.85 8.27 5.93
C PHE A 134 9.76 8.98 5.14
N TYR A 135 10.07 9.26 3.87
CA TYR A 135 9.15 9.92 2.93
C TYR A 135 8.96 9.11 1.64
N ASP A 136 9.50 7.89 1.63
CA ASP A 136 9.47 7.00 0.48
C ASP A 136 8.07 6.40 0.29
N GLU A 137 7.67 6.26 -0.98
CA GLU A 137 6.45 5.56 -1.40
C GLU A 137 6.84 4.26 -2.10
N VAL A 138 6.32 3.14 -1.61
CA VAL A 138 6.53 1.83 -2.24
C VAL A 138 5.22 1.37 -2.86
N LYS A 139 5.17 1.38 -4.19
CA LYS A 139 4.03 0.88 -4.97
C LYS A 139 4.20 -0.60 -5.26
N ILE A 140 3.19 -1.41 -4.91
CA ILE A 140 3.23 -2.87 -5.04
C ILE A 140 2.01 -3.35 -5.81
N GLU A 141 2.22 -4.21 -6.82
CA GLU A 141 1.17 -4.92 -7.52
C GLU A 141 0.89 -6.25 -6.81
N LEU A 142 -0.29 -6.39 -6.22
CA LEU A 142 -0.64 -7.58 -5.48
C LEU A 142 -1.01 -8.73 -6.42
N PRO A 143 -0.70 -9.99 -6.04
CA PRO A 143 -1.22 -11.16 -6.73
C PRO A 143 -2.75 -11.14 -6.79
N THR A 144 -3.32 -11.69 -7.85
CA THR A 144 -4.78 -11.77 -8.05
C THR A 144 -5.46 -12.59 -6.96
N GLN A 145 -4.77 -13.59 -6.41
CA GLN A 145 -5.25 -14.45 -5.33
C GLN A 145 -4.40 -14.18 -4.08
N LEU A 146 -4.94 -13.40 -3.16
CA LEU A 146 -4.35 -13.18 -1.85
C LEU A 146 -4.75 -14.31 -0.89
N HIS A 147 -3.93 -14.52 0.12
CA HIS A 147 -4.12 -15.53 1.17
C HIS A 147 -3.47 -15.05 2.47
N GLU A 148 -3.76 -15.69 3.59
CA GLU A 148 -3.39 -15.20 4.94
C GLU A 148 -1.89 -15.06 5.17
N LYS A 149 -1.06 -15.87 4.49
CA LYS A 149 0.41 -15.76 4.57
C LYS A 149 1.02 -14.60 3.78
N HIS A 150 0.23 -13.88 2.97
CA HIS A 150 0.74 -12.71 2.24
C HIS A 150 0.95 -11.54 3.20
N HIS A 151 2.18 -11.03 3.24
CA HIS A 151 2.56 -9.98 4.18
C HIS A 151 3.68 -9.10 3.62
N LEU A 152 3.80 -7.92 4.21
CA LEU A 152 4.96 -7.06 4.06
C LEU A 152 6.00 -7.43 5.11
N LEU A 153 7.25 -7.53 4.71
CA LEU A 153 8.39 -7.64 5.61
C LEU A 153 9.21 -6.36 5.51
N PHE A 154 9.44 -5.74 6.66
CA PHE A 154 10.30 -4.58 6.83
C PHE A 154 11.59 -5.04 7.51
N SER A 155 12.72 -4.86 6.85
CA SER A 155 14.05 -5.14 7.42
C SER A 155 14.82 -3.84 7.55
N PHE A 156 15.30 -3.54 8.75
CA PHE A 156 16.03 -2.32 9.05
C PHE A 156 17.52 -2.60 9.05
N TYR A 157 18.29 -1.77 8.33
CA TYR A 157 19.74 -1.91 8.24
C TYR A 157 20.43 -0.63 8.66
N HIS A 158 21.48 -0.76 9.46
CA HIS A 158 22.45 0.29 9.70
C HIS A 158 23.48 0.31 8.56
N ILE A 159 23.63 1.48 7.94
CA ILE A 159 24.58 1.73 6.87
C ILE A 159 25.86 2.34 7.44
N THR A 160 26.96 1.61 7.34
CA THR A 160 28.26 2.11 7.76
C THR A 160 28.85 3.01 6.67
N CYS A 161 29.10 4.28 7.00
CA CYS A 161 29.75 5.22 6.10
C CYS A 161 31.27 5.22 6.37
N ASP A 162 32.04 4.39 5.67
CA ASP A 162 33.50 4.47 5.71
C ASP A 162 34.01 5.46 4.65
N ILE A 163 34.40 6.65 5.11
CA ILE A 163 34.96 7.72 4.26
C ILE A 163 36.31 7.30 3.65
N ASN A 164 37.01 6.32 4.26
CA ASN A 164 38.33 5.84 3.84
C ASN A 164 38.29 4.57 2.95
N ALA A 165 37.11 4.00 2.67
CA ALA A 165 36.98 2.77 1.87
C ALA A 165 37.54 2.88 0.44
N LYS A 166 37.74 4.11 -0.07
CA LYS A 166 38.37 4.34 -1.40
C LYS A 166 39.83 3.89 -1.49
N THR A 167 40.54 3.68 -0.37
CA THR A 167 41.96 3.27 -0.36
C THR A 167 42.19 1.80 0.00
N ASN A 168 41.17 1.06 0.44
CA ASN A 168 41.30 -0.35 0.85
C ASN A 168 40.19 -1.24 0.25
N ALA A 169 40.20 -1.40 -1.07
CA ALA A 169 39.28 -2.25 -1.84
C ALA A 169 39.40 -3.77 -1.58
N LYS A 170 40.13 -4.21 -0.53
CA LYS A 170 40.39 -5.63 -0.22
C LYS A 170 39.59 -6.20 0.96
N ARG A 171 38.89 -5.38 1.74
CA ARG A 171 38.00 -5.89 2.81
C ARG A 171 36.55 -5.67 2.41
N LYS A 172 35.88 -6.77 2.07
CA LYS A 172 34.45 -6.85 1.79
C LYS A 172 33.69 -6.95 3.13
N GLU A 173 33.87 -5.98 4.02
CA GLU A 173 33.00 -5.87 5.20
C GLU A 173 31.58 -5.51 4.75
N ALA A 174 30.57 -6.08 5.41
CA ALA A 174 29.18 -5.81 5.09
C ALA A 174 28.88 -4.34 5.43
N LEU A 175 28.65 -3.51 4.39
CA LEU A 175 28.28 -2.10 4.52
C LEU A 175 26.93 -1.91 5.22
N GLU A 176 26.14 -2.98 5.28
CA GLU A 176 24.79 -3.02 5.84
C GLU A 176 24.75 -4.04 6.98
N THR A 177 24.37 -3.59 8.17
CA THR A 177 24.20 -4.45 9.35
C THR A 177 22.72 -4.51 9.71
N PRO A 178 22.07 -5.68 9.79
CA PRO A 178 20.67 -5.76 10.19
C PRO A 178 20.49 -5.31 11.65
N VAL A 179 19.49 -4.47 11.90
CA VAL A 179 19.20 -3.88 13.22
C VAL A 179 17.75 -4.04 13.67
N GLY A 180 16.89 -4.61 12.82
CA GLY A 180 15.56 -5.04 13.24
C GLY A 180 14.68 -5.51 12.09
N TYR A 181 13.54 -6.06 12.47
CA TYR A 181 12.54 -6.60 11.57
C TYR A 181 11.12 -6.29 12.07
N SER A 182 10.22 -6.00 11.15
CA SER A 182 8.77 -5.91 11.41
C SER A 182 8.02 -6.56 10.26
N TRP A 183 6.83 -7.08 10.51
CA TRP A 183 6.02 -7.72 9.48
C TRP A 183 4.56 -7.32 9.62
N LEU A 184 3.85 -7.21 8.49
CA LEU A 184 2.46 -6.79 8.44
C LEU A 184 1.67 -7.70 7.47
N PRO A 185 0.81 -8.60 7.97
CA PRO A 185 -0.12 -9.36 7.14
C PRO A 185 -1.04 -8.43 6.35
N ILE A 186 -1.21 -8.70 5.05
CA ILE A 186 -2.08 -7.89 4.18
C ILE A 186 -3.56 -8.22 4.39
N LEU A 187 -3.86 -9.48 4.71
CA LEU A 187 -5.21 -9.93 5.01
C LEU A 187 -5.37 -10.20 6.50
N LYS A 188 -6.36 -9.55 7.10
CA LYS A 188 -6.86 -9.89 8.44
C LYS A 188 -8.31 -10.31 8.30
N GLU A 189 -8.60 -11.56 8.66
CA GLU A 189 -9.96 -12.14 8.55
C GLU A 189 -10.54 -11.99 7.13
N GLY A 190 -9.71 -12.20 6.11
CA GLY A 190 -10.08 -12.08 4.70
C GLY A 190 -10.27 -10.66 4.18
N ARG A 191 -10.01 -9.62 4.98
CA ARG A 191 -10.12 -8.22 4.58
C ARG A 191 -8.77 -7.53 4.56
N MET A 192 -8.57 -6.67 3.56
CA MET A 192 -7.46 -5.72 3.56
C MET A 192 -7.82 -4.50 4.40
N SER A 193 -6.83 -3.91 5.05
CA SER A 193 -7.01 -2.65 5.78
C SER A 193 -6.13 -1.57 5.16
N SER A 194 -6.70 -0.37 5.00
CA SER A 194 -6.01 0.82 4.50
C SER A 194 -6.06 1.88 5.60
N GLN A 195 -5.11 1.80 6.51
CA GLN A 195 -4.96 2.71 7.63
C GLN A 195 -3.49 2.81 8.01
N GLU A 196 -3.19 3.66 8.98
CA GLU A 196 -1.87 3.75 9.58
C GLU A 196 -1.66 2.62 10.58
N PHE A 197 -0.47 2.01 10.56
CA PHE A 197 -0.10 0.95 11.47
C PHE A 197 1.12 1.36 12.31
N ASN A 198 1.04 1.12 13.62
CA ASN A 198 2.22 1.15 14.48
C ASN A 198 2.57 -0.30 14.82
N ILE A 199 3.63 -0.83 14.20
CA ILE A 199 4.04 -2.23 14.36
C ILE A 199 5.36 -2.31 15.14
N PRO A 200 5.50 -3.29 16.05
CA PRO A 200 6.70 -3.46 16.85
C PRO A 200 7.90 -3.87 15.99
N VAL A 201 9.10 -3.48 16.44
CA VAL A 201 10.36 -3.89 15.81
C VAL A 201 11.01 -4.99 16.64
N SER A 202 11.15 -6.17 16.03
CA SER A 202 11.90 -7.30 16.57
C SER A 202 13.39 -7.18 16.25
N CYS A 203 14.25 -7.66 17.15
CA CYS A 203 15.71 -7.69 16.93
C CYS A 203 16.14 -8.81 15.96
N ASN A 204 15.31 -9.84 15.80
CA ASN A 204 15.55 -10.97 14.92
C ASN A 204 14.26 -11.36 14.19
N LEU A 205 14.38 -12.18 13.14
CA LEU A 205 13.25 -12.73 12.40
C LEU A 205 13.10 -14.22 12.79
N PRO A 206 12.28 -14.56 13.80
CA PRO A 206 12.12 -15.94 14.24
C PRO A 206 11.36 -16.77 13.20
N PRO A 207 11.64 -18.08 13.05
CA PRO A 207 10.86 -18.95 12.18
C PRO A 207 9.37 -18.93 12.55
N GLY A 208 8.48 -18.82 11.56
CA GLY A 208 7.04 -18.80 11.82
C GLY A 208 6.54 -17.49 12.44
N TYR A 209 7.22 -16.36 12.19
CA TYR A 209 6.93 -15.07 12.82
C TYR A 209 5.48 -14.58 12.60
N LEU A 210 4.77 -15.04 11.57
CA LEU A 210 3.37 -14.67 11.36
C LEU A 210 2.44 -15.26 12.43
N ALA A 211 2.82 -16.37 13.08
CA ALA A 211 2.02 -16.99 14.12
C ALA A 211 2.17 -16.31 15.50
N ILE A 212 3.14 -15.40 15.65
CA ILE A 212 3.38 -14.66 16.89
C ILE A 212 2.25 -13.65 17.05
N LYS A 213 1.28 -13.96 17.91
CA LYS A 213 0.19 -13.05 18.23
C LYS A 213 0.73 -11.87 19.03
N GLU A 214 0.45 -10.66 18.57
CA GLU A 214 0.56 -9.47 19.41
C GLU A 214 -0.39 -9.64 20.59
N SER A 215 0.15 -9.68 21.81
CA SER A 215 -0.65 -9.63 23.02
C SER A 215 -1.37 -8.28 23.08
N GLY A 216 -2.64 -8.28 22.71
CA GLY A 216 -3.50 -7.11 22.74
C GLY A 216 -3.56 -6.50 24.14
N ASN A 217 -2.97 -5.31 24.29
CA ASN A 217 -3.48 -4.16 25.05
C ASN A 217 -2.38 -3.11 25.18
N THR A 218 -2.60 -1.94 24.58
CA THR A 218 -2.20 -0.61 25.08
C THR A 218 -0.96 -0.54 25.96
N LYS A 219 0.21 -0.85 25.39
CA LYS A 219 1.41 -0.06 25.61
C LYS A 219 2.02 0.11 24.22
N VAL A 220 2.14 1.37 23.77
CA VAL A 220 2.95 1.72 22.60
C VAL A 220 4.22 0.88 22.70
N SER A 221 4.44 -0.01 21.73
CA SER A 221 5.67 -0.79 21.70
C SER A 221 6.82 0.20 21.81
N LYS A 222 7.69 0.00 22.80
CA LYS A 222 8.83 0.89 23.07
C LYS A 222 9.69 1.06 21.80
N ASN A 223 9.75 0.04 20.95
CA ASN A 223 10.33 0.13 19.61
C ASN A 223 9.27 -0.16 18.55
N GLY A 224 9.10 0.72 17.56
CA GLY A 224 8.06 0.57 16.56
C GLY A 224 8.37 1.31 15.28
N VAL A 225 7.81 0.82 14.18
CA VAL A 225 7.73 1.55 12.93
C VAL A 225 6.28 1.93 12.65
N ASN A 226 6.10 3.16 12.23
CA ASN A 226 4.84 3.68 11.73
C ASN A 226 4.82 3.55 10.21
N ILE A 227 3.75 2.97 9.66
CA ILE A 227 3.54 2.66 8.24
C ILE A 227 2.19 3.21 7.79
#